data_AF-A0A423S2E2-F1
#
_entry.id   AF-A0A423S2E2-F1
#
_cell.length_a   1.000
_cell.length_b   1.000
_cell.length_c   1.000
_cell.angle_alpha   90.00
_cell.angle_beta   90.00
_cell.angle_gamma   90.00
#
_symmetry.space_group_name_H-M   'P 1'
#
loop_
_entity.id
_entity.type
_entity.pdbx_description
1 polymer ?
#
loop_
_entity_poly.entity_id
_entity_poly.type
_entity_poly.pdbx_seq_one_letter_code
_entity_poly.pdbx_strand_id
1 'polypeptide(L)'
;MQVQTRSDNETVWEESISAWVDGEGEIRPDDIDTPYGRQVWDTYHLIGDVMRSKELAVQPSDLFYARLSKAIDEEPPIVASRRKVSGARLGLSGFAVAAAVATVVWVTIPYFVGQQPATSVPAATVLASTDDGSLGDYVDAHRQFAGVNPIRQVSFDGGAHSR
;
A
#
# COMPACT_ATOMS: atom_id res chain seq x y z
N MET A 1 -43.98 3.47 4.79
CA MET A 1 -43.05 4.24 3.92
C MET A 1 -41.68 4.48 4.57
N GLN A 2 -41.57 4.58 5.91
CA GLN A 2 -40.29 4.79 6.64
C GLN A 2 -39.34 3.57 6.72
N VAL A 3 -39.85 2.34 6.52
CA VAL A 3 -39.03 1.12 6.60
C VAL A 3 -38.14 0.96 5.36
N GLN A 4 -38.66 1.32 4.18
CA GLN A 4 -37.96 1.18 2.91
C GLN A 4 -36.72 2.09 2.83
N THR A 5 -36.85 3.33 3.31
CA THR A 5 -35.74 4.30 3.29
C THR A 5 -34.57 3.88 4.16
N ARG A 6 -34.83 3.12 5.23
CA ARG A 6 -33.77 2.60 6.12
C ARG A 6 -33.03 1.43 5.48
N SER A 7 -33.76 0.47 4.89
CA SER A 7 -33.14 -0.67 4.22
C SER A 7 -32.29 -0.23 3.02
N ASP A 8 -32.78 0.74 2.25
CA ASP A 8 -32.05 1.24 1.08
C ASP A 8 -30.72 1.90 1.50
N ASN A 9 -30.73 2.64 2.62
CA ASN A 9 -29.52 3.27 3.16
C ASN A 9 -28.52 2.26 3.74
N GLU A 10 -29.00 1.18 4.37
CA GLU A 10 -28.16 0.07 4.84
C GLU A 10 -27.47 -0.63 3.65
N THR A 11 -28.19 -0.87 2.54
CA THR A 11 -27.60 -1.50 1.34
C THR A 11 -26.54 -0.65 0.64
N VAL A 12 -26.76 0.65 0.51
CA VAL A 12 -25.77 1.57 -0.10
C VAL A 12 -24.51 1.66 0.76
N TRP A 13 -24.67 1.57 2.07
CA TRP A 13 -23.54 1.58 3.00
C TRP A 13 -22.76 0.26 2.96
N GLU A 14 -23.43 -0.90 2.91
CA GLU A 14 -22.76 -2.20 2.75
C GLU A 14 -22.00 -2.30 1.42
N GLU A 15 -22.56 -1.74 0.34
CA GLU A 15 -21.89 -1.61 -0.95
C GLU A 15 -20.61 -0.77 -0.83
N SER A 16 -20.65 0.33 -0.07
CA SER A 16 -19.48 1.17 0.19
C SER A 16 -18.38 0.40 0.94
N ILE A 17 -18.75 -0.41 1.93
CA ILE A 17 -17.79 -1.28 2.63
C ILE A 17 -17.23 -2.34 1.70
N SER A 18 -18.05 -2.97 0.87
CA SER A 18 -17.56 -3.96 -0.12
C SER A 18 -16.52 -3.33 -1.04
N ALA A 19 -16.79 -2.13 -1.56
CA ALA A 19 -15.86 -1.40 -2.40
C ALA A 19 -14.54 -1.13 -1.67
N TRP A 20 -14.58 -0.74 -0.40
CA TRP A 20 -13.37 -0.55 0.42
C TRP A 20 -12.60 -1.85 0.68
N VAL A 21 -13.29 -2.97 0.91
CA VAL A 21 -12.68 -4.30 1.09
C VAL A 21 -11.91 -4.72 -0.17
N ASP A 22 -12.44 -4.39 -1.35
CA ASP A 22 -11.81 -4.67 -2.64
C ASP A 22 -10.76 -3.63 -3.05
N GLY A 23 -10.54 -2.59 -2.22
CA GLY A 23 -9.62 -1.49 -2.52
C GLY A 23 -10.16 -0.50 -3.57
N GLU A 24 -11.43 -0.62 -3.93
CA GLU A 24 -12.16 0.24 -4.86
C GLU A 24 -12.79 1.43 -4.12
N GLY A 25 -11.98 2.36 -3.64
CA GLY A 25 -12.48 3.60 -3.06
C GLY A 25 -11.60 4.18 -1.97
N GLU A 26 -11.92 5.41 -1.57
CA GLU A 26 -11.29 6.03 -0.41
C GLU A 26 -11.94 5.52 0.87
N ILE A 27 -11.15 4.82 1.69
CA ILE A 27 -11.59 4.30 2.98
C ILE A 27 -11.91 5.48 3.90
N ARG A 28 -13.07 5.42 4.56
CA ARG A 28 -13.51 6.41 5.55
C ARG A 28 -13.50 5.75 6.94
N PRO A 29 -12.43 5.91 7.74
CA PRO A 29 -12.27 5.20 9.01
C PRO A 29 -13.43 5.44 9.99
N ASP A 30 -13.92 6.68 10.04
CA ASP A 30 -15.02 7.08 10.92
C ASP A 30 -16.32 6.29 10.64
N ASP A 31 -16.55 5.91 9.37
CA ASP A 31 -17.74 5.17 8.95
C ASP A 31 -17.62 3.67 9.32
N ILE A 32 -16.39 3.15 9.39
CA ILE A 32 -16.08 1.77 9.82
C ILE A 32 -16.04 1.67 11.35
N ASP A 33 -15.65 2.73 12.06
CA ASP A 33 -15.46 2.76 13.52
C ASP A 33 -16.76 2.74 14.34
N THR A 34 -17.79 2.07 13.82
CA THR A 34 -19.04 1.77 14.51
C THR A 34 -19.10 0.27 14.84
N PRO A 35 -19.89 -0.16 15.85
CA PRO A 35 -20.04 -1.59 16.15
C PRO A 35 -20.53 -2.41 14.93
N TYR A 36 -21.44 -1.83 14.13
CA TYR A 36 -21.93 -2.47 12.91
C TYR A 36 -20.87 -2.44 11.80
N GLY A 37 -20.20 -1.31 11.58
CA GLY A 37 -19.08 -1.14 10.64
C GLY A 37 -18.00 -2.21 10.79
N ARG A 38 -17.46 -2.33 12.00
CA ARG A 38 -16.42 -3.34 12.30
C ARG A 38 -16.93 -4.76 12.08
N GLN A 39 -18.17 -5.06 12.46
CA GLN A 39 -18.76 -6.38 12.24
C GLN A 39 -18.86 -6.73 10.75
N VAL A 40 -19.34 -5.81 9.91
CA VAL A 40 -19.46 -6.05 8.46
C VAL A 40 -18.08 -6.19 7.82
N TRP A 41 -17.15 -5.31 8.17
CA TRP A 41 -15.75 -5.36 7.73
C TRP A 41 -15.10 -6.71 8.05
N ASP A 42 -15.17 -7.14 9.31
CA ASP A 42 -14.62 -8.42 9.77
C ASP A 42 -15.27 -9.61 9.05
N THR A 43 -16.60 -9.56 8.85
CA THR A 43 -17.33 -10.62 8.17
C THR A 43 -16.90 -10.77 6.71
N TYR A 44 -16.74 -9.66 5.99
CA TYR A 44 -16.36 -9.68 4.58
C TYR A 44 -14.93 -10.19 4.39
N HIS A 45 -13.99 -9.75 5.23
CA HIS A 45 -12.63 -10.28 5.22
C HIS A 45 -12.59 -11.77 5.59
N LEU A 46 -13.36 -12.22 6.58
CA LEU A 46 -13.44 -13.63 6.94
C LEU A 46 -13.99 -14.49 5.79
N ILE A 47 -15.03 -14.03 5.08
CA ILE A 47 -15.54 -14.72 3.88
C ILE A 47 -14.42 -14.84 2.85
N GLY A 48 -13.69 -13.75 2.60
CA GLY A 48 -12.55 -13.73 1.68
C GLY A 48 -11.46 -14.74 2.09
N ASP A 49 -11.15 -14.82 3.38
CA ASP A 49 -10.14 -15.74 3.90
C ASP A 49 -10.58 -17.19 3.78
N VAL A 50 -11.84 -17.51 4.12
CA VAL A 50 -12.44 -18.83 3.92
C VAL A 50 -12.38 -19.26 2.45
N MET A 51 -12.64 -18.33 1.51
CA MET A 51 -12.59 -18.61 0.07
C MET A 51 -11.17 -18.86 -0.43
N ARG A 52 -10.14 -18.25 0.18
CA ARG A 52 -8.73 -18.45 -0.18
C ARG A 52 -8.17 -19.75 0.41
N SER A 53 -8.35 -19.98 1.72
CA SER A 53 -7.96 -21.24 2.38
C SER A 53 -8.58 -21.37 3.77
N LYS A 54 -8.75 -22.62 4.23
CA LYS A 54 -9.20 -22.89 5.61
C LYS A 54 -8.20 -22.44 6.67
N GLU A 55 -6.91 -22.35 6.33
CA GLU A 55 -5.87 -21.91 7.26
C GLU A 55 -5.93 -20.41 7.55
N LEU A 56 -6.48 -19.61 6.62
CA LEU A 56 -6.68 -18.18 6.79
C LEU A 56 -7.99 -17.84 7.52
N ALA A 57 -8.93 -18.79 7.58
CA ALA A 57 -10.25 -18.63 8.24
C ALA A 57 -10.17 -18.64 9.77
N VAL A 58 -9.24 -17.86 10.34
CA VAL A 58 -9.02 -17.73 11.77
C VAL A 58 -9.69 -16.46 12.25
N GLN A 59 -10.55 -16.58 13.26
CA GLN A 59 -11.10 -15.42 13.96
C GLN A 59 -10.25 -15.17 15.22
N PRO A 60 -9.52 -14.04 15.29
CA PRO A 60 -8.77 -13.70 16.48
C PRO A 60 -9.71 -13.48 17.67
N SER A 61 -9.24 -13.80 18.87
CA SER A 61 -10.02 -13.56 20.10
C SER A 61 -10.12 -12.07 20.44
N ASP A 62 -11.19 -11.66 21.12
CA ASP A 62 -11.36 -10.29 21.62
C ASP A 62 -10.18 -9.81 22.48
N LEU A 63 -9.61 -10.71 23.30
CA LEU A 63 -8.43 -10.41 24.12
C LEU A 63 -7.19 -10.09 23.28
N PHE A 64 -7.04 -10.73 22.13
CA PHE A 64 -5.95 -10.44 21.20
C PHE A 64 -6.13 -9.05 20.60
N TYR A 65 -7.33 -8.73 20.10
CA TYR A 65 -7.63 -7.39 19.57
C TYR A 65 -7.42 -6.30 20.61
N ALA A 66 -7.87 -6.49 21.85
CA ALA A 66 -7.66 -5.53 22.93
C ALA A 66 -6.17 -5.29 23.23
N ARG A 67 -5.36 -6.35 23.23
CA ARG A 67 -3.90 -6.24 23.43
C ARG A 67 -3.21 -5.55 22.25
N LEU A 68 -3.63 -5.85 21.02
CA LEU A 68 -3.08 -5.24 19.81
C LEU A 68 -3.42 -3.75 19.74
N SER A 69 -4.69 -3.38 19.92
CA SER A 69 -5.13 -1.98 19.97
C SER A 69 -4.36 -1.20 21.04
N LYS A 70 -4.24 -1.75 22.25
CA LYS A 70 -3.43 -1.12 23.30
C LYS A 70 -1.97 -0.92 22.90
N ALA A 71 -1.35 -1.91 22.23
CA ALA A 71 0.04 -1.80 21.80
C ALA A 71 0.22 -0.72 20.70
N ILE A 72 -0.77 -0.55 19.82
CA ILE A 72 -0.78 0.51 18.80
C ILE A 72 -0.97 1.88 19.45
N ASP A 73 -1.87 2.01 20.43
CA ASP A 73 -2.11 3.27 21.15
C ASP A 73 -0.88 3.72 21.97
N GLU A 74 -0.05 2.76 22.42
CA GLU A 74 1.21 3.00 23.12
C GLU A 74 2.37 3.37 22.17
N GLU A 75 2.18 3.29 20.84
CA GLU A 75 3.22 3.65 19.88
C GLU A 75 3.47 5.18 19.86
N PRO A 76 4.74 5.65 19.99
CA PRO A 76 5.05 7.07 19.93
C PRO A 76 4.69 7.65 18.54
N PRO A 77 4.07 8.84 18.45
CA PRO A 77 3.76 9.47 17.17
C PRO A 77 5.04 9.69 16.34
N ILE A 78 5.14 9.02 15.19
CA ILE A 78 6.29 9.15 14.28
C ILE A 78 6.16 10.49 13.54
N VAL A 79 6.64 11.57 14.16
CA VAL A 79 6.82 12.84 13.46
C VAL A 79 8.11 12.73 12.66
N ALA A 80 8.02 12.31 11.40
CA ALA A 80 9.15 12.37 10.48
C ALA A 80 9.73 13.79 10.53
N SER A 81 11.00 13.91 10.92
CA SER A 81 11.64 15.22 11.00
C SER A 81 11.56 15.86 9.61
N ARG A 82 10.86 16.99 9.49
CA ARG A 82 10.75 17.72 8.23
C ARG A 82 12.17 18.14 7.84
N ARG A 83 12.76 17.45 6.87
CA ARG A 83 14.10 17.76 6.37
C ARG A 83 14.06 19.20 5.86
N LYS A 84 14.77 20.12 6.54
CA LYS A 84 15.03 21.45 5.99
C LYS A 84 15.85 21.23 4.74
N VAL A 85 15.24 21.40 3.57
CA VAL A 85 15.94 21.32 2.29
C VAL A 85 16.92 22.48 2.27
N SER A 86 18.17 22.26 2.68
CA SER A 86 19.23 23.23 2.48
C SER A 86 19.47 23.30 0.99
N GLY A 87 19.00 24.38 0.35
CA GLY A 87 19.18 24.64 -1.07
C GLY A 87 20.66 24.75 -1.41
N ALA A 88 21.25 23.64 -1.83
CA ALA A 88 22.58 23.62 -2.41
C ALA A 88 22.63 22.49 -3.44
N ARG A 89 22.36 22.87 -4.70
CA ARG A 89 22.92 22.37 -5.97
C ARG A 89 21.96 22.68 -7.13
N LEU A 90 21.69 23.96 -7.36
CA LEU A 90 21.34 24.41 -8.71
C LEU A 90 22.67 24.58 -9.46
N GLY A 91 23.03 23.59 -10.28
CA GLY A 91 24.20 23.70 -11.13
C GLY A 91 24.60 22.38 -11.75
N LEU A 92 24.47 22.32 -13.07
CA LEU A 92 24.98 21.31 -14.01
C LEU A 92 24.16 20.01 -14.18
N SER A 93 23.37 19.93 -15.27
CA SER A 93 23.69 19.02 -16.38
C SER A 93 22.70 19.17 -17.57
N GLY A 94 22.85 20.22 -18.36
CA GLY A 94 22.19 20.34 -19.68
C GLY A 94 22.89 19.56 -20.81
N PHE A 95 23.94 18.79 -20.51
CA PHE A 95 24.79 18.12 -21.52
C PHE A 95 24.69 16.58 -21.53
N ALA A 96 23.94 15.94 -20.62
CA ALA A 96 23.85 14.48 -20.56
C ALA A 96 22.92 13.84 -21.62
N VAL A 97 22.13 14.65 -22.34
CA VAL A 97 21.11 14.15 -23.30
C VAL A 97 21.67 13.94 -24.72
N ALA A 98 22.84 14.50 -25.07
CA ALA A 98 23.30 14.51 -26.47
C ALA A 98 24.12 13.29 -26.92
N ALA A 99 24.73 12.53 -26.00
CA ALA A 99 25.66 11.44 -26.39
C ALA A 99 24.97 10.11 -26.76
N ALA A 100 23.76 9.85 -26.26
CA ALA A 100 23.08 8.56 -26.46
C ALA A 100 22.29 8.44 -27.78
N VAL A 101 21.91 9.57 -28.40
CA VAL A 101 21.16 9.58 -29.67
C VAL A 101 22.05 9.51 -30.92
N ALA A 102 23.35 9.83 -30.80
CA ALA A 102 24.25 9.86 -31.95
C ALA A 102 24.67 8.46 -32.45
N THR A 103 24.76 7.45 -31.57
CA THR A 103 25.22 6.11 -31.96
C THR A 103 24.14 5.26 -32.63
N VAL A 104 22.86 5.58 -32.43
CA VAL A 104 21.74 4.85 -33.05
C VAL A 104 21.50 5.29 -34.49
N VAL A 105 21.77 6.56 -34.82
CA VAL A 105 21.51 7.13 -36.16
C VAL A 105 22.46 6.61 -37.23
N TRP A 106 23.68 6.18 -36.89
CA TRP A 106 24.65 5.68 -37.89
C TRP A 106 24.33 4.27 -38.42
N VAL A 107 23.55 3.48 -37.67
CA VAL A 107 23.28 2.06 -38.01
C VAL A 107 22.04 1.88 -38.88
N THR A 108 21.12 2.85 -38.92
CA THR A 108 19.80 2.66 -39.58
C THR A 108 19.65 3.34 -40.95
N ILE A 109 20.64 4.12 -41.41
CA ILE A 109 20.57 4.87 -42.68
C ILE A 109 20.45 3.99 -43.95
N PRO A 110 21.04 2.79 -44.09
CA PRO A 110 20.84 2.01 -45.30
C PRO A 110 19.43 1.39 -45.47
N TYR A 111 18.53 1.50 -44.48
CA TYR A 111 17.22 0.85 -44.50
C TYR A 111 16.03 1.78 -44.83
N PHE A 112 16.25 3.09 -44.99
CA PHE A 112 15.18 4.09 -45.18
C PHE A 112 15.25 4.87 -46.51
N VAL A 113 15.81 4.29 -47.58
CA VAL A 113 15.56 4.78 -48.96
C VAL A 113 14.22 4.24 -49.51
N GLY A 114 13.50 3.40 -48.76
CA GLY A 114 12.17 2.94 -49.11
C GLY A 114 11.18 3.18 -47.98
N GLN A 115 10.17 4.01 -48.26
CA GLN A 115 8.86 4.09 -47.57
C GLN A 115 8.76 4.90 -46.25
N GLN A 116 8.25 6.13 -46.41
CA GLN A 116 7.28 6.81 -45.51
C GLN A 116 5.86 6.28 -45.91
N PRO A 117 4.83 6.16 -45.03
CA PRO A 117 4.52 7.16 -44.01
C PRO A 117 3.99 6.69 -42.63
N ALA A 118 4.10 7.64 -41.69
CA ALA A 118 3.27 7.89 -40.51
C ALA A 118 2.96 6.73 -39.55
N THR A 119 3.68 6.71 -38.43
CA THR A 119 3.13 6.25 -37.14
C THR A 119 3.71 7.12 -36.03
N SER A 120 2.83 7.87 -35.36
CA SER A 120 3.09 8.57 -34.10
C SER A 120 3.52 7.56 -33.04
N VAL A 121 4.76 7.67 -32.55
CA VAL A 121 5.25 6.89 -31.42
C VAL A 121 4.82 7.55 -30.10
N PRO A 122 4.29 6.80 -29.13
CA PRO A 122 3.79 7.34 -27.88
C PRO A 122 4.95 7.87 -27.02
N ALA A 123 4.73 9.04 -26.42
CA ALA A 123 5.57 9.54 -25.34
C ALA A 123 5.54 8.52 -24.20
N ALA A 124 6.70 7.97 -23.85
CA ALA A 124 6.85 7.19 -22.63
C ALA A 124 6.68 8.14 -21.44
N THR A 125 5.49 8.11 -20.83
CA THR A 125 5.20 8.74 -19.56
C THR A 125 6.14 8.16 -18.49
N VAL A 126 7.03 8.99 -17.96
CA VAL A 126 7.78 8.71 -16.74
C VAL A 126 6.84 8.94 -15.56
N LEU A 127 6.41 7.87 -14.90
CA LEU A 127 5.69 7.83 -13.61
C LEU A 127 5.89 6.40 -13.08
N ALA A 128 6.38 6.12 -11.87
CA ALA A 128 6.69 6.93 -10.70
C ALA A 128 7.96 6.36 -10.06
N SER A 129 8.84 7.23 -9.56
CA SER A 129 9.80 6.81 -8.53
C SER A 129 8.99 6.38 -7.32
N THR A 130 8.94 5.08 -7.03
CA THR A 130 8.46 4.63 -5.74
C THR A 130 9.35 5.24 -4.67
N ASP A 131 8.71 5.72 -3.63
CA ASP A 131 9.28 6.46 -2.51
C ASP A 131 10.09 5.53 -1.59
N ASP A 132 11.01 4.76 -2.17
CA ASP A 132 11.87 3.79 -1.49
C ASP A 132 12.73 4.49 -0.43
N GLY A 133 13.04 5.77 -0.66
CA GLY A 133 13.78 6.63 0.27
C GLY A 133 13.00 6.99 1.53
N SER A 134 11.70 7.32 1.40
CA SER A 134 10.82 7.60 2.55
C SER A 134 10.60 6.36 3.42
N LEU A 135 10.38 5.19 2.81
CA LEU A 135 10.25 3.95 3.54
C LEU A 135 11.57 3.58 4.24
N GLY A 136 12.71 3.78 3.56
CA GLY A 136 14.04 3.59 4.15
C GLY A 136 14.29 4.52 5.35
N ASP A 137 14.02 5.82 5.17
CA ASP A 137 14.15 6.84 6.23
C ASP A 137 13.21 6.54 7.41
N TYR A 138 12.00 6.06 7.13
CA TYR A 138 11.03 5.60 8.13
C TYR A 138 11.57 4.38 8.91
N VAL A 139 12.07 3.35 8.22
CA VAL A 139 12.63 2.14 8.85
C VAL A 139 13.87 2.47 9.69
N ASP A 140 14.74 3.35 9.20
CA ASP A 140 15.94 3.77 9.91
C ASP A 140 15.61 4.64 11.13
N ALA A 141 14.63 5.53 11.05
CA ALA A 141 14.12 6.25 12.20
C ALA A 141 13.52 5.28 13.24
N HIS A 142 12.74 4.28 12.79
CA HIS A 142 12.14 3.28 13.68
C HIS A 142 13.20 2.45 14.41
N ARG A 143 14.29 2.07 13.73
CA ARG A 143 15.45 1.39 14.35
C ARG A 143 16.17 2.23 15.40
N GLN A 144 16.24 3.55 15.21
CA GLN A 144 16.91 4.45 16.16
C GLN A 144 16.12 4.62 17.46
N PHE A 145 14.78 4.63 17.40
CA PHE A 145 13.92 4.81 18.57
C PHE A 145 13.59 3.50 19.31
N ALA A 146 13.52 2.36 18.61
CA ALA A 146 13.20 1.08 19.22
C ALA A 146 14.30 0.53 20.17
N GLY A 147 15.47 1.16 20.22
CA GLY A 147 16.65 0.65 20.91
C GLY A 147 17.14 -0.67 20.30
N VAL A 148 18.35 -1.11 20.65
CA VAL A 148 18.82 -2.46 20.32
C VAL A 148 18.05 -3.46 21.20
N ASN A 149 16.77 -3.67 20.89
CA ASN A 149 15.97 -4.71 21.52
C ASN A 149 16.19 -6.01 20.71
N PRO A 150 16.83 -7.05 21.29
CA PRO A 150 16.96 -8.31 20.60
C PRO A 150 15.57 -8.85 20.29
N ILE A 151 15.31 -9.13 19.01
CA ILE A 151 14.09 -9.78 18.53
C ILE A 151 13.93 -11.08 19.34
N ARG A 152 12.98 -11.09 20.27
CA ARG A 152 12.65 -12.28 21.04
C ARG A 152 11.89 -13.21 20.10
N GLN A 153 12.61 -14.13 19.45
CA GLN A 153 11.98 -15.18 18.65
C GLN A 153 11.02 -15.97 19.53
N VAL A 154 9.75 -16.01 19.12
CA VAL A 154 8.73 -16.86 19.75
C VAL A 154 8.47 -18.00 18.79
N SER A 155 8.93 -19.20 19.14
CA SER A 155 8.58 -20.42 18.43
C SER A 155 7.18 -20.86 18.85
N PHE A 156 6.26 -20.97 17.90
CA PHE A 156 5.01 -21.69 18.12
C PHE A 156 5.32 -23.18 18.14
N ASP A 157 5.22 -23.81 19.31
CA ASP A 157 5.21 -25.26 19.43
C ASP A 157 3.86 -25.76 18.91
N GLY A 158 3.85 -26.24 17.66
CA GLY A 158 2.70 -26.91 17.07
C GLY A 158 2.49 -28.24 17.77
N GLY A 159 1.72 -28.23 18.87
CA GLY A 159 1.35 -29.41 19.63
C GLY A 159 0.62 -30.44 18.76
N ALA A 160 1.38 -31.38 18.19
CA ALA A 160 0.86 -32.58 17.56
C ALA A 160 0.39 -33.54 18.66
N HIS A 161 -0.90 -33.50 18.99
CA HIS A 161 -1.53 -34.56 19.77
C HIS A 161 -2.00 -35.66 18.82
N SER A 162 -1.21 -36.73 18.75
CA SER A 162 -1.66 -38.04 18.33
C SER A 162 -2.29 -38.76 19.52
N ARG A 163 -3.56 -39.14 19.39
CA ARG A 163 -4.12 -40.43 19.85
C ARG A 163 -5.52 -40.65 19.33
#